data_AF-A0A4W3GIF7-F1
#
_entry.id   AF-A0A4W3GIF7-F1
#
_cell.length_a   1.000
_cell.length_b   1.000
_cell.length_c   1.000
_cell.angle_alpha   90.00
_cell.angle_beta   90.00
_cell.angle_gamma   90.00
#
_symmetry.space_group_name_H-M   'P 1'
#
loop_
_entity.id
_entity.type
_entity.pdbx_description
1 polymer ?
#
loop_
_entity_poly.entity_id
_entity_poly.type
_entity_poly.pdbx_seq_one_letter_code
_entity_poly.pdbx_strand_id
1 'polypeptide(L)'
;KMLTLKYLSLGVLVFQTTTLVLTMRYSRTLKEEGPRYLASTAVVIAEIMKIIATCILLVYKDSGYSFRTLNRVLQEEIFNKPMDTLKLAIPSGIYTLQNNLLYVALSNLDAATYQWPTDSAEHLKKELSAGSQFVGLVSVLIACFSSGFAGVYFEKILKGSKQSVWIRNIQLGLFGSIFGMMGVYVYDGERVKEDGIFQGYNNLTWIVVLLQALGGLVIAAVIKYADNILKGFATSVSIILSTLISYFWLQDFMPTRY
;
A
#
# COMPACT_ATOMS: atom_id res chain seq x y z
N LYS A 1 15.95 20.30 16.38
CA LYS A 1 14.50 20.02 16.26
C LYS A 1 14.14 19.31 14.94
N MET A 2 14.44 19.87 13.76
CA MET A 2 14.12 19.19 12.47
C MET A 2 14.85 17.85 12.27
N LEU A 3 16.13 17.76 12.63
CA LEU A 3 16.90 16.52 12.55
C LEU A 3 16.29 15.40 13.41
N THR A 4 15.83 15.74 14.61
CA THR A 4 15.15 14.82 15.54
C THR A 4 13.85 14.30 14.95
N LEU A 5 13.02 15.17 14.35
CA LEU A 5 11.76 14.76 13.70
C LEU A 5 12.00 13.87 12.48
N LYS A 6 13.07 14.13 11.72
CA LYS A 6 13.50 13.30 10.59
C LYS A 6 13.79 11.87 11.03
N TYR A 7 14.72 11.67 11.97
CA TYR A 7 15.06 10.33 12.45
C TYR A 7 13.93 9.64 13.20
N LEU A 8 13.13 10.39 13.97
CA LEU A 8 11.94 9.85 14.63
C LEU A 8 10.93 9.32 13.61
N SER A 9 10.62 10.09 12.56
CA SER A 9 9.68 9.67 11.51
C SER A 9 10.17 8.42 10.77
N LEU A 10 11.47 8.32 10.51
CA LEU A 10 12.08 7.14 9.88
C LEU A 10 12.03 5.92 10.82
N GLY A 11 12.33 6.09 12.10
CA GLY A 11 12.22 5.01 13.09
C GLY A 11 10.78 4.49 13.22
N VAL A 12 9.80 5.39 13.27
CA VAL A 12 8.38 5.02 13.28
C VAL A 12 7.98 4.30 11.99
N LEU A 13 8.47 4.73 10.82
CA LEU A 13 8.25 4.03 9.56
C LEU A 13 8.82 2.62 9.58
N VAL A 14 10.04 2.45 10.09
CA VAL A 14 10.68 1.13 10.17
C VAL A 14 9.85 0.19 11.04
N PHE A 15 9.48 0.66 12.22
CA PHE A 15 8.65 -0.11 13.15
C PHE A 15 7.30 -0.47 12.54
N GLN A 16 6.56 0.53 12.03
CA GLN A 16 5.25 0.33 11.43
C GLN A 16 5.30 -0.64 10.24
N THR A 17 6.29 -0.50 9.35
CA THR A 17 6.42 -1.34 8.16
C THR A 17 6.72 -2.78 8.56
N THR A 18 7.62 -2.96 9.54
CA THR A 18 7.96 -4.28 10.08
C THR A 18 6.74 -4.95 10.69
N THR A 19 5.98 -4.23 11.54
CA THR A 19 4.74 -4.75 12.14
C THR A 19 3.71 -5.10 11.06
N LEU A 20 3.47 -4.23 10.08
CA LEU A 20 2.52 -4.50 8.99
C LEU A 20 2.88 -5.77 8.22
N VAL A 21 4.16 -5.94 7.84
CA VAL A 21 4.62 -7.12 7.10
C VAL A 21 4.40 -8.40 7.90
N LEU A 22 4.78 -8.39 9.18
CA LEU A 22 4.62 -9.56 10.06
C LEU A 22 3.15 -9.88 10.30
N THR A 23 2.31 -8.88 10.56
CA THR A 23 0.87 -9.07 10.77
C THR A 23 0.18 -9.54 9.49
N MET A 24 0.54 -9.01 8.31
CA MET A 24 0.01 -9.49 7.04
C MET A 24 0.40 -10.94 6.76
N ARG A 25 1.65 -11.33 7.07
CA ARG A 25 2.09 -12.73 6.97
C ARG A 25 1.28 -13.61 7.90
N TYR A 26 1.21 -13.25 9.18
CA TYR A 26 0.46 -13.99 10.20
C TYR A 26 -1.03 -14.14 9.83
N SER A 27 -1.65 -13.06 9.36
CA SER A 27 -3.06 -13.05 8.92
C SER A 27 -3.31 -13.95 7.70
N ARG A 28 -2.31 -14.21 6.86
CA ARG A 28 -2.44 -15.08 5.68
C ARG A 28 -2.08 -16.54 5.97
N THR A 29 -1.27 -16.81 6.99
CA THR A 29 -0.87 -18.17 7.37
C THR A 29 -1.85 -18.81 8.36
N LEU A 30 -2.63 -18.02 9.10
CA LEU A 30 -3.69 -18.54 9.95
C LEU A 30 -4.77 -19.23 9.09
N LYS A 31 -4.96 -20.54 9.27
CA LYS A 31 -6.09 -21.27 8.68
C LYS A 31 -7.35 -20.91 9.47
N GLU A 32 -8.15 -19.99 8.96
CA GLU A 32 -9.50 -19.77 9.46
C GLU A 32 -10.52 -20.55 8.63
N GLU A 33 -11.58 -21.02 9.28
CA GLU A 33 -12.73 -21.66 8.65
C GLU A 33 -13.58 -20.59 7.94
N GLY A 34 -13.17 -20.18 6.74
CA GLY A 34 -13.90 -19.20 5.94
C GLY A 34 -13.14 -18.73 4.70
N PRO A 35 -13.82 -17.95 3.81
CA PRO A 35 -13.17 -17.33 2.67
C PRO A 35 -12.12 -16.31 3.14
N ARG A 36 -10.97 -16.27 2.47
CA ARG A 36 -9.92 -15.27 2.78
C ARG A 36 -10.39 -13.87 2.40
N TYR A 37 -9.98 -12.86 3.19
CA TYR A 37 -10.26 -11.47 2.85
C TYR A 37 -9.59 -11.06 1.54
N LEU A 38 -10.25 -10.17 0.81
CA LEU A 38 -9.74 -9.62 -0.44
C LEU A 38 -8.77 -8.47 -0.13
N ALA A 39 -7.54 -8.57 -0.63
CA ALA A 39 -6.54 -7.52 -0.41
C ALA A 39 -6.93 -6.19 -1.08
N SER A 40 -7.66 -6.23 -2.19
CA SER A 40 -8.17 -5.07 -2.92
C SER A 40 -9.17 -4.26 -2.08
N THR A 41 -10.11 -4.92 -1.41
CA THR A 41 -11.09 -4.26 -0.54
C THR A 41 -10.43 -3.69 0.73
N ALA A 42 -9.45 -4.41 1.28
CA ALA A 42 -8.65 -3.95 2.42
C ALA A 42 -7.90 -2.65 2.12
N VAL A 43 -7.34 -2.51 0.93
CA VAL A 43 -6.66 -1.29 0.47
C VAL A 43 -7.66 -0.12 0.38
N VAL A 44 -8.84 -0.34 -0.22
CA VAL A 44 -9.87 0.72 -0.34
C VAL A 44 -10.34 1.19 1.04
N ILE A 45 -10.61 0.26 1.95
CA ILE A 45 -11.04 0.61 3.32
C ILE A 45 -9.92 1.31 4.07
N ALA A 46 -8.66 0.91 3.89
CA ALA A 46 -7.52 1.60 4.49
C ALA A 46 -7.39 3.05 3.97
N GLU A 47 -7.63 3.29 2.68
CA GLU A 47 -7.67 4.64 2.11
C GLU A 47 -8.79 5.50 2.72
N ILE A 48 -10.00 4.94 2.86
CA ILE A 48 -11.14 5.61 3.50
C ILE A 48 -10.83 5.93 4.96
N MET A 49 -10.33 4.95 5.71
CA MET A 49 -9.93 5.15 7.11
C MET A 49 -8.84 6.19 7.25
N LYS A 50 -7.87 6.21 6.34
CA LYS A 50 -6.79 7.21 6.31
C LYS A 50 -7.35 8.62 6.10
N ILE A 51 -8.31 8.80 5.20
CA ILE A 51 -8.99 10.09 5.00
C ILE A 51 -9.71 10.51 6.28
N ILE A 52 -10.51 9.62 6.87
CA ILE A 52 -11.27 9.89 8.11
C ILE A 52 -10.32 10.28 9.24
N ALA A 53 -9.27 9.49 9.47
CA ALA A 53 -8.26 9.78 10.49
C ALA A 53 -7.57 11.13 10.25
N THR A 54 -7.26 11.47 9.00
CA THR A 54 -6.65 12.77 8.67
C THR A 54 -7.61 13.93 8.92
N CYS A 55 -8.89 13.78 8.58
CA CYS A 55 -9.92 14.78 8.86
C CYS A 55 -10.09 15.00 10.37
N ILE A 56 -10.11 13.92 11.16
CA ILE A 56 -10.16 13.99 12.62
C ILE A 56 -8.93 14.75 13.14
N LEU A 57 -7.72 14.38 12.72
CA LEU A 57 -6.48 15.06 13.13
C LEU A 57 -6.49 16.57 12.79
N LEU A 58 -7.05 16.96 11.65
CA LEU A 58 -7.20 18.38 11.29
C LEU A 58 -8.16 19.13 12.22
N VAL A 59 -9.29 18.52 12.58
CA VAL A 59 -10.27 19.11 13.51
C VAL A 59 -9.65 19.35 14.88
N TYR A 60 -8.87 18.38 15.38
CA TYR A 60 -8.15 18.49 16.65
C TYR A 60 -7.04 19.55 16.59
N LYS A 61 -6.31 19.65 15.47
CA LYS A 61 -5.12 20.51 15.36
C LYS A 61 -5.46 21.99 15.14
N ASP A 62 -6.38 22.29 14.23
CA ASP A 62 -6.54 23.63 13.68
C ASP A 62 -7.81 24.35 14.14
N SER A 63 -8.78 23.69 14.80
CA SER A 63 -10.14 24.25 14.85
C SER A 63 -10.95 24.02 16.13
N GLY A 64 -10.35 23.60 17.25
CA GLY A 64 -11.07 23.51 18.53
C GLY A 64 -12.40 22.75 18.43
N TYR A 65 -12.40 21.63 17.68
CA TYR A 65 -13.57 20.76 17.42
C TYR A 65 -14.65 21.27 16.45
N SER A 66 -14.43 22.37 15.71
CA SER A 66 -15.44 22.87 14.75
C SER A 66 -15.42 22.14 13.40
N PHE A 67 -16.46 21.32 13.14
CA PHE A 67 -16.68 20.65 11.85
C PHE A 67 -16.92 21.63 10.69
N ARG A 68 -17.48 22.81 10.98
CA ARG A 68 -17.76 23.84 9.97
C ARG A 68 -16.47 24.40 9.38
N THR A 69 -15.41 24.53 10.19
CA THR A 69 -14.09 24.96 9.73
C THR A 69 -13.42 23.90 8.87
N LEU A 70 -13.53 22.61 9.24
CA LEU A 70 -13.04 21.51 8.41
C LEU A 70 -13.69 21.54 7.01
N ASN A 71 -15.02 21.64 6.95
CA ASN A 71 -15.72 21.67 5.65
C ASN A 71 -15.28 22.87 4.80
N ARG A 72 -15.06 24.05 5.40
CA ARG A 72 -14.54 25.22 4.69
C ARG A 72 -13.14 24.95 4.12
N VAL A 73 -12.21 24.43 4.92
CA VAL A 73 -10.85 24.12 4.48
C VAL A 73 -10.85 23.08 3.35
N LEU A 74 -11.68 22.04 3.47
CA LEU A 74 -11.82 21.03 2.42
C LEU A 74 -12.40 21.63 1.13
N GLN A 75 -13.42 22.47 1.22
CA GLN A 75 -13.99 23.16 0.05
C GLN A 75 -12.96 24.07 -0.63
N GLU A 76 -12.25 24.88 0.15
CA GLU A 76 -11.25 25.82 -0.36
C GLU A 76 -10.05 25.13 -0.99
N GLU A 77 -9.58 24.00 -0.44
CA GLU A 77 -8.36 23.35 -0.92
C GLU A 77 -8.63 22.21 -1.92
N ILE A 78 -9.81 21.59 -1.92
CA ILE A 78 -10.17 20.51 -2.86
C ILE A 78 -10.91 21.08 -4.07
N PHE A 79 -11.99 21.83 -3.86
CA PHE A 79 -12.90 22.26 -4.93
C PHE A 79 -12.46 23.56 -5.60
N ASN A 80 -11.95 24.54 -4.84
CA ASN A 80 -11.51 25.81 -5.43
C ASN A 80 -10.13 25.75 -6.10
N LYS A 81 -9.37 24.66 -5.92
CA LYS A 81 -8.05 24.44 -6.55
C LYS A 81 -7.97 23.09 -7.27
N PRO A 82 -8.84 22.83 -8.27
CA PRO A 82 -8.97 21.51 -8.89
C PRO A 82 -7.70 21.09 -9.62
N MET A 83 -6.93 22.03 -10.18
CA MET A 83 -5.68 21.71 -10.88
C MET A 83 -4.59 21.18 -9.93
N ASP A 84 -4.52 21.70 -8.71
CA ASP A 84 -3.57 21.22 -7.70
C ASP A 84 -4.00 19.89 -7.09
N THR A 85 -5.31 19.65 -7.00
CA THR A 85 -5.89 18.37 -6.62
C THR A 85 -5.61 17.33 -7.70
N LEU A 86 -5.86 17.64 -8.98
CA LEU A 86 -5.69 16.71 -10.10
C LEU A 86 -4.23 16.27 -10.30
N LYS A 87 -3.25 17.12 -9.97
CA LYS A 87 -1.84 16.72 -9.95
C LYS A 87 -1.59 15.51 -9.03
N LEU A 88 -2.36 15.34 -7.95
CA LEU A 88 -2.24 14.19 -7.05
C LEU A 88 -2.93 12.92 -7.57
N ALA A 89 -3.77 13.02 -8.60
CA ALA A 89 -4.28 11.86 -9.30
C ALA A 89 -3.15 11.10 -10.02
N ILE A 90 -2.11 11.80 -10.49
CA ILE A 90 -0.95 11.21 -11.17
C ILE A 90 -0.21 10.22 -10.25
N PRO A 91 0.33 10.62 -9.08
CA PRO A 91 1.02 9.67 -8.20
C PRO A 91 0.08 8.57 -7.72
N SER A 92 -1.19 8.88 -7.43
CA SER A 92 -2.19 7.89 -7.03
C SER A 92 -2.41 6.81 -8.10
N GLY A 93 -2.64 7.21 -9.35
CA GLY A 93 -2.83 6.29 -10.47
C GLY A 93 -1.58 5.46 -10.76
N ILE A 94 -0.39 6.04 -10.62
CA ILE A 94 0.87 5.30 -10.75
C ILE A 94 1.04 4.29 -9.62
N TYR A 95 0.67 4.62 -8.38
CA TYR A 95 0.66 3.65 -7.28
C TYR A 95 -0.34 2.51 -7.51
N THR A 96 -1.51 2.80 -8.06
CA THR A 96 -2.47 1.75 -8.45
C THR A 96 -1.91 0.87 -9.55
N LEU A 97 -1.33 1.46 -10.60
CA LEU A 97 -0.69 0.72 -11.69
C LEU A 97 0.43 -0.18 -11.16
N GLN A 98 1.27 0.34 -10.28
CA GLN A 98 2.30 -0.43 -9.60
C GLN A 98 1.72 -1.64 -8.86
N ASN A 99 0.66 -1.45 -8.08
CA ASN A 99 0.04 -2.55 -7.34
C ASN A 99 -0.47 -3.65 -8.29
N ASN A 100 -1.05 -3.26 -9.43
CA ASN A 100 -1.51 -4.21 -10.45
C ASN A 100 -0.33 -4.93 -11.12
N LEU A 101 0.74 -4.22 -11.47
CA LEU A 101 1.95 -4.83 -12.02
C LEU A 101 2.63 -5.79 -11.04
N LEU A 102 2.60 -5.49 -9.74
CA LEU A 102 3.08 -6.40 -8.71
C LEU A 102 2.20 -7.64 -8.60
N TYR A 103 0.88 -7.53 -8.78
CA TYR A 103 -0.02 -8.68 -8.82
C TYR A 103 0.26 -9.57 -10.05
N VAL A 104 0.46 -8.96 -11.22
CA VAL A 104 0.87 -9.67 -12.44
C VAL A 104 2.23 -10.34 -12.23
N ALA A 105 3.19 -9.65 -11.60
CA ALA A 105 4.48 -10.23 -11.28
C ALA A 105 4.35 -11.46 -10.37
N LEU A 106 3.62 -11.34 -9.28
CA LEU A 106 3.44 -12.44 -8.32
C LEU A 106 2.74 -13.64 -8.97
N SER A 107 1.65 -13.42 -9.72
CA SER A 107 0.93 -14.52 -10.39
C SER A 107 1.79 -15.26 -11.42
N ASN A 108 2.62 -14.55 -12.19
CA ASN A 108 3.47 -15.18 -13.21
C ASN A 108 4.72 -15.86 -12.63
N LEU A 109 5.32 -15.30 -11.57
CA LEU A 109 6.47 -15.89 -10.89
C LEU A 109 6.08 -17.11 -10.03
N ASP A 110 4.92 -17.05 -9.36
CA ASP A 110 4.40 -18.16 -8.55
C ASP A 110 3.98 -19.34 -9.45
N ALA A 111 3.26 -19.07 -10.55
CA ALA A 111 2.87 -20.10 -11.52
C ALA A 111 4.05 -20.89 -12.11
N ALA A 112 5.18 -20.22 -12.34
CA ALA A 112 6.40 -20.87 -12.85
C ALA A 112 7.07 -21.78 -11.80
N THR A 113 6.84 -21.55 -10.52
CA THR A 113 7.44 -22.33 -9.42
C THR A 113 6.71 -23.67 -9.19
N TYR A 114 5.42 -23.76 -9.52
CA TYR A 114 4.58 -24.96 -9.31
C TYR A 114 4.57 -25.97 -10.47
N GLN A 115 5.19 -25.67 -11.61
CA GLN A 115 5.20 -26.57 -12.77
C GLN A 115 6.24 -27.70 -12.61
N TRP A 116 5.81 -28.80 -12.00
CA TRP A 116 6.63 -30.01 -11.86
C TRP A 116 6.83 -30.71 -13.23
N PRO A 117 8.04 -31.23 -13.51
CA PRO A 117 8.33 -31.91 -14.78
C PRO A 117 7.64 -33.28 -14.83
N THR A 118 6.88 -33.50 -15.90
CA THR A 118 6.40 -34.84 -16.31
C THR A 118 7.04 -35.11 -17.66
N ASP A 119 7.72 -36.25 -17.81
CA ASP A 119 8.76 -36.56 -18.80
C ASP A 119 8.40 -36.37 -20.29
N SER A 120 7.14 -36.12 -20.65
CA SER A 120 6.70 -36.00 -22.05
C SER A 120 6.43 -34.56 -22.53
N ALA A 121 6.54 -33.55 -21.65
CA ALA A 121 6.17 -32.15 -21.96
C ALA A 121 7.27 -31.12 -21.65
N GLU A 122 8.53 -31.55 -21.54
CA GLU A 122 9.64 -30.73 -21.05
C GLU A 122 9.95 -29.52 -21.95
N HIS A 123 9.99 -29.69 -23.28
CA HIS A 123 10.42 -28.62 -24.19
C HIS A 123 9.37 -27.51 -24.36
N LEU A 124 8.08 -27.88 -24.38
CA LEU A 124 6.95 -26.94 -24.53
C LEU A 124 6.63 -26.23 -23.20
N LYS A 125 6.80 -26.91 -22.06
CA LYS A 125 6.66 -26.32 -20.72
C LYS A 125 7.81 -25.37 -20.37
N LYS A 126 9.03 -25.63 -20.86
CA LYS A 126 10.20 -24.76 -20.61
C LYS A 126 10.10 -23.41 -21.34
N GLU A 127 9.61 -23.41 -22.58
CA GLU A 127 9.30 -22.18 -23.33
C GLU A 127 8.17 -21.37 -22.66
N LEU A 128 7.08 -22.04 -22.25
CA LEU A 128 5.93 -21.39 -21.60
C LEU A 128 6.28 -20.83 -20.20
N SER A 129 7.11 -21.55 -19.44
CA SER A 129 7.62 -21.15 -18.12
C SER A 129 8.62 -19.98 -18.22
N ALA A 130 9.50 -20.00 -19.24
CA ALA A 130 10.40 -18.88 -19.50
C ALA A 130 9.64 -17.61 -19.91
N GLY A 131 8.58 -17.76 -20.70
CA GLY A 131 7.68 -16.67 -21.08
C GLY A 131 6.99 -16.02 -19.88
N SER A 132 6.39 -16.82 -18.99
CA SER A 132 5.72 -16.28 -17.79
C SER A 132 6.71 -15.65 -16.80
N GLN A 133 7.87 -16.27 -16.56
CA GLN A 133 8.92 -15.68 -15.72
C GLN A 133 9.41 -14.35 -16.27
N PHE A 134 9.60 -14.24 -17.59
CA PHE A 134 9.99 -13.00 -18.24
C PHE A 134 8.95 -11.90 -18.04
N VAL A 135 7.66 -12.21 -18.26
CA VAL A 135 6.54 -11.27 -17.99
C VAL A 135 6.54 -10.83 -16.53
N GLY A 136 6.77 -11.77 -15.59
CA GLY A 136 6.85 -11.47 -14.17
C GLY A 136 7.99 -10.52 -13.82
N LEU A 137 9.21 -10.81 -14.30
CA LEU A 137 10.40 -9.98 -14.09
C LEU A 137 10.26 -8.57 -14.70
N VAL A 138 9.76 -8.48 -15.94
CA VAL A 138 9.49 -7.20 -16.61
C VAL A 138 8.46 -6.40 -15.81
N SER A 139 7.41 -7.04 -15.30
CA SER A 139 6.40 -6.38 -14.48
C SER A 139 6.98 -5.82 -13.18
N VAL A 140 7.89 -6.55 -12.50
CA VAL A 140 8.60 -6.04 -11.31
C VAL A 140 9.46 -4.83 -11.67
N LEU A 141 10.20 -4.87 -12.78
CA LEU A 141 11.05 -3.76 -13.20
C LEU A 141 10.23 -2.50 -13.47
N ILE A 142 9.13 -2.61 -14.23
CA ILE A 142 8.23 -1.48 -14.51
C ILE A 142 7.60 -0.96 -13.21
N ALA A 143 7.19 -1.86 -12.30
CA ALA A 143 6.68 -1.49 -10.98
C ALA A 143 7.72 -0.72 -10.13
N CYS A 144 8.99 -1.09 -10.21
CA CYS A 144 10.09 -0.41 -9.51
C CYS A 144 10.33 1.01 -10.04
N PHE A 145 10.41 1.18 -11.36
CA PHE A 145 10.61 2.50 -11.98
C PHE A 145 9.43 3.43 -11.72
N SER A 146 8.20 2.93 -11.87
CA SER A 146 6.97 3.67 -11.56
C SER A 146 6.91 4.08 -10.08
N SER A 147 7.37 3.22 -9.15
CA SER A 147 7.51 3.55 -7.71
C SER A 147 8.37 4.78 -7.46
N GLY A 148 9.57 4.77 -8.06
CA GLY A 148 10.56 5.81 -7.89
C GLY A 148 10.03 7.15 -8.40
N PHE A 149 9.45 7.12 -9.61
CA PHE A 149 8.85 8.31 -10.21
C PHE A 149 7.68 8.86 -9.38
N ALA A 150 6.71 8.02 -9.00
CA ALA A 150 5.56 8.45 -8.19
C ALA A 150 5.99 9.04 -6.84
N GLY A 151 6.98 8.41 -6.18
CA GLY A 151 7.53 8.89 -4.91
C GLY A 151 8.19 10.26 -5.02
N VAL A 152 9.05 10.46 -6.02
CA VAL A 152 9.71 11.76 -6.25
C VAL A 152 8.72 12.83 -6.69
N TYR A 153 7.72 12.46 -7.51
CA TYR A 153 6.67 13.37 -7.94
C TYR A 153 5.78 13.81 -6.77
N PHE A 154 5.37 12.88 -5.91
CA PHE A 154 4.62 13.19 -4.70
C PHE A 154 5.43 14.07 -3.74
N GLU A 155 6.72 13.77 -3.56
CA GLU A 155 7.64 14.62 -2.78
C GLU A 155 7.71 16.05 -3.33
N LYS A 156 7.81 16.20 -4.66
CA LYS A 156 7.83 17.51 -5.33
C LYS A 156 6.54 18.29 -5.06
N ILE A 157 5.37 17.66 -5.10
CA ILE A 157 4.09 18.34 -4.82
C ILE A 157 3.99 18.74 -3.34
N LEU A 158 4.38 17.83 -2.45
CA LEU A 158 4.27 18.00 -1.02
C LEU A 158 5.21 19.11 -0.51
N LYS A 159 6.45 19.16 -1.00
CA LYS A 159 7.45 20.17 -0.60
C LYS A 159 7.37 21.46 -1.43
N GLY A 160 6.88 21.38 -2.67
CA GLY A 160 6.79 22.53 -3.58
C GLY A 160 5.57 23.42 -3.36
N SER A 161 4.65 23.07 -2.47
CA SER A 161 3.44 23.84 -2.20
C SER A 161 3.31 24.23 -0.73
N LYS A 162 2.66 25.39 -0.46
CA LYS A 162 2.39 25.87 0.91
C LYS A 162 1.26 25.11 1.62
N GLN A 163 0.55 24.24 0.91
CA GLN A 163 -0.58 23.50 1.46
C GLN A 163 -0.12 22.51 2.54
N SER A 164 -1.01 22.26 3.50
CA SER A 164 -0.76 21.29 4.57
C SER A 164 -0.60 19.87 4.00
N VAL A 165 0.37 19.13 4.52
CA VAL A 165 0.63 17.74 4.14
C VAL A 165 -0.58 16.85 4.39
N TRP A 166 -1.37 17.16 5.41
CA TRP A 166 -2.60 16.45 5.73
C TRP A 166 -3.67 16.63 4.63
N ILE A 167 -3.80 17.84 4.09
CA ILE A 167 -4.73 18.14 2.99
C ILE A 167 -4.27 17.42 1.71
N ARG A 168 -2.96 17.46 1.42
CA ARG A 168 -2.37 16.69 0.31
C ARG A 168 -2.61 15.19 0.45
N ASN A 169 -2.57 14.66 1.67
CA ASN A 169 -2.83 13.26 1.94
C ASN A 169 -4.32 12.89 1.79
N ILE A 170 -5.25 13.82 2.11
CA ILE A 170 -6.68 13.65 1.81
C ILE A 170 -6.91 13.64 0.31
N GLN A 171 -6.36 14.62 -0.43
CA GLN A 171 -6.47 14.67 -1.90
C GLN A 171 -5.89 13.40 -2.55
N LEU A 172 -4.71 12.94 -2.11
CA LEU A 172 -4.11 11.68 -2.58
C LEU A 172 -5.01 10.48 -2.26
N GLY A 173 -5.56 10.43 -1.04
CA GLY A 173 -6.44 9.35 -0.60
C GLY A 173 -7.77 9.32 -1.34
N LEU A 174 -8.33 10.48 -1.72
CA LEU A 174 -9.56 10.55 -2.52
C LEU A 174 -9.39 9.92 -3.89
N PHE A 175 -8.29 10.22 -4.60
CA PHE A 175 -8.00 9.53 -5.86
C PHE A 175 -7.62 8.06 -5.62
N GLY A 176 -6.92 7.77 -4.52
CA GLY A 176 -6.53 6.41 -4.15
C GLY A 176 -7.72 5.50 -3.91
N SER A 177 -8.76 5.99 -3.22
CA SER A 177 -9.99 5.23 -2.99
C SER A 177 -10.79 5.04 -4.28
N ILE A 178 -10.85 6.05 -5.16
CA ILE A 178 -11.51 5.93 -6.47
C ILE A 178 -10.82 4.87 -7.33
N PHE A 179 -9.50 4.96 -7.51
CA PHE A 179 -8.75 3.98 -8.29
C PHE A 179 -8.73 2.60 -7.62
N GLY A 180 -8.70 2.53 -6.30
CA GLY A 180 -8.80 1.29 -5.55
C GLY A 180 -10.15 0.61 -5.76
N MET A 181 -11.26 1.36 -5.71
CA MET A 181 -12.60 0.82 -5.95
C MET A 181 -12.76 0.33 -7.39
N MET A 182 -12.18 1.03 -8.36
CA MET A 182 -12.08 0.57 -9.74
C MET A 182 -11.30 -0.76 -9.81
N GLY A 183 -10.20 -0.88 -9.07
CA GLY A 183 -9.43 -2.13 -8.96
C GLY A 183 -10.27 -3.28 -8.38
N VAL A 184 -11.02 -3.04 -7.31
CA VAL A 184 -11.94 -4.05 -6.73
C VAL A 184 -12.93 -4.54 -7.79
N TYR A 185 -13.55 -3.63 -8.55
CA TYR A 185 -14.53 -4.00 -9.58
C TYR A 185 -13.90 -4.81 -10.71
N VAL A 186 -12.69 -4.46 -11.14
CA VAL A 186 -12.00 -5.12 -12.27
C VAL A 186 -11.44 -6.50 -11.90
N TYR A 187 -10.85 -6.65 -10.70
CA TYR A 187 -10.15 -7.89 -10.32
C TYR A 187 -10.97 -8.84 -9.46
N ASP A 188 -11.78 -8.32 -8.54
CA ASP A 188 -12.50 -9.11 -7.56
C ASP A 188 -14.02 -8.89 -7.61
N GLY A 189 -14.54 -8.28 -8.69
CA GLY A 189 -15.95 -7.90 -8.81
C GLY A 189 -16.94 -9.04 -8.63
N GLU A 190 -16.66 -10.21 -9.22
CA GLU A 190 -17.51 -11.40 -9.08
C GLU A 190 -17.51 -11.92 -7.63
N ARG A 191 -16.34 -12.02 -7.00
CA ARG A 191 -16.22 -12.46 -5.60
C ARG A 191 -16.94 -11.51 -4.65
N VAL A 192 -16.78 -10.21 -4.86
CA VAL A 192 -17.48 -9.17 -4.10
C VAL A 192 -19.00 -9.22 -4.28
N LYS A 193 -19.48 -9.65 -5.45
CA LYS A 193 -20.92 -9.80 -5.71
C LYS A 193 -21.51 -11.03 -5.02
N GLU A 194 -20.74 -12.11 -4.92
CA GLU A 194 -21.15 -13.36 -4.28
C GLU A 194 -21.09 -13.29 -2.74
N ASP A 195 -19.95 -12.87 -2.17
CA ASP A 195 -19.69 -12.92 -0.73
C ASP A 195 -19.66 -11.54 -0.04
N GLY A 196 -19.72 -10.45 -0.83
CA GLY A 196 -19.69 -9.07 -0.33
C GLY A 196 -18.29 -8.48 -0.15
N ILE A 197 -18.22 -7.15 0.00
CA ILE A 197 -16.95 -6.39 0.14
C ILE A 197 -16.17 -6.77 1.41
N PHE A 198 -16.88 -7.20 2.46
CA PHE A 198 -16.32 -7.51 3.79
C PHE A 198 -16.15 -9.02 4.03
N GLN A 199 -16.14 -9.83 2.97
CA GLN A 199 -15.91 -11.27 3.09
C GLN A 199 -14.59 -11.58 3.80
N GLY A 200 -14.61 -12.52 4.75
CA GLY A 200 -13.40 -12.94 5.47
C GLY A 200 -12.78 -11.89 6.39
N TYR A 201 -13.49 -10.80 6.71
CA TYR A 201 -13.00 -9.79 7.65
C TYR A 201 -13.12 -10.30 9.08
N ASN A 202 -11.97 -10.59 9.68
CA ASN A 202 -11.85 -10.91 11.09
C ASN A 202 -11.18 -9.74 11.85
N ASN A 203 -10.97 -9.91 13.16
CA ASN A 203 -10.30 -8.91 13.98
C ASN A 203 -8.85 -8.63 13.52
N LEU A 204 -8.14 -9.64 13.00
CA LEU A 204 -6.78 -9.47 12.46
C LEU A 204 -6.78 -8.67 11.15
N THR A 205 -7.74 -8.87 10.26
CA THR A 205 -7.91 -8.11 9.03
C THR A 205 -8.15 -6.64 9.36
N TRP A 206 -8.99 -6.34 10.35
CA TRP A 206 -9.18 -4.97 10.81
C TRP A 206 -7.89 -4.34 11.37
N ILE A 207 -7.07 -5.11 12.09
CA ILE A 207 -5.75 -4.66 12.53
C ILE A 207 -4.84 -4.38 11.33
N VAL A 208 -4.82 -5.24 10.31
CA VAL A 208 -4.05 -5.03 9.07
C VAL A 208 -4.49 -3.75 8.36
N VAL A 209 -5.79 -3.56 8.17
CA VAL A 209 -6.36 -2.37 7.52
C VAL A 209 -6.00 -1.10 8.30
N LEU A 210 -6.08 -1.14 9.63
CA LEU A 210 -5.70 -0.02 10.50
C LEU A 210 -4.19 0.27 10.41
N LEU A 211 -3.34 -0.75 10.47
CA LEU A 211 -1.89 -0.60 10.31
C LEU A 211 -1.52 -0.05 8.92
N GLN A 212 -2.25 -0.42 7.88
CA GLN A 212 -2.08 0.09 6.53
C GLN A 212 -2.47 1.57 6.43
N ALA A 213 -3.61 1.96 7.02
CA ALA A 213 -4.03 3.36 7.09
C ALA A 213 -3.03 4.23 7.85
N LEU A 214 -2.54 3.76 9.01
CA LEU A 214 -1.50 4.43 9.79
C LEU A 214 -0.18 4.52 9.02
N GLY A 215 0.22 3.45 8.33
CA GLY A 215 1.40 3.45 7.46
C GLY A 215 1.37 4.54 6.41
N GLY A 216 0.22 4.75 5.76
CA GLY A 216 0.04 5.84 4.82
C GLY A 216 0.28 7.23 5.44
N LEU A 217 -0.19 7.46 6.67
CA LEU A 217 0.05 8.71 7.41
C LEU A 217 1.52 8.89 7.78
N VAL A 218 2.17 7.82 8.22
CA VAL A 218 3.60 7.81 8.55
C VAL A 218 4.43 8.10 7.31
N ILE A 219 4.10 7.50 6.15
CA ILE A 219 4.77 7.79 4.88
C ILE A 219 4.66 9.27 4.53
N ALA A 220 3.47 9.87 4.64
CA ALA A 220 3.28 11.30 4.37
C ALA A 220 4.15 12.17 5.31
N ALA A 221 4.26 11.79 6.59
CA ALA A 221 5.14 12.46 7.55
C ALA A 221 6.62 12.29 7.20
N VAL A 222 7.06 11.09 6.79
CA VAL A 222 8.44 10.83 6.36
C VAL A 222 8.79 11.65 5.13
N ILE A 223 7.91 11.72 4.11
CA ILE A 223 8.15 12.55 2.93
C ILE A 223 8.21 14.04 3.30
N LYS A 224 7.50 14.47 4.35
CA LYS A 224 7.56 15.85 4.85
C LYS A 224 8.88 16.19 5.54
N TYR A 225 9.34 15.33 6.45
CA TYR A 225 10.48 15.62 7.34
C TYR A 225 11.80 15.01 6.88
N ALA A 226 11.75 14.00 6.03
CA ALA A 226 12.85 13.37 5.34
C ALA A 226 12.62 13.49 3.82
N ASP A 227 13.08 12.50 3.05
CA ASP A 227 13.05 12.50 1.59
C ASP A 227 12.70 11.08 1.10
N ASN A 228 12.24 10.94 -0.14
CA ASN A 228 11.83 9.64 -0.69
C ASN A 228 12.99 8.62 -0.74
N ILE A 229 14.24 9.09 -0.86
CA ILE A 229 15.44 8.25 -0.81
C ILE A 229 15.60 7.61 0.57
N LEU A 230 15.45 8.38 1.66
CA LEU A 230 15.56 7.85 3.01
C LEU A 230 14.40 6.93 3.38
N LYS A 231 13.20 7.20 2.84
CA LYS A 231 12.06 6.26 2.92
C LYS A 231 12.45 4.91 2.31
N GLY A 232 13.12 4.91 1.15
CA GLY A 232 13.63 3.71 0.50
C GLY A 232 14.57 2.91 1.42
N PHE A 233 15.59 3.56 1.97
CA PHE A 233 16.51 2.92 2.93
C PHE A 233 15.79 2.37 4.16
N ALA A 234 14.89 3.14 4.77
CA ALA A 234 14.10 2.70 5.93
C ALA A 234 13.24 1.48 5.60
N THR A 235 12.63 1.45 4.41
CA THR A 235 11.84 0.29 3.96
C THR A 235 12.72 -0.94 3.80
N SER A 236 13.91 -0.82 3.21
CA SER A 236 14.88 -1.92 3.10
C SER A 236 15.33 -2.46 4.46
N VAL A 237 15.59 -1.57 5.43
CA VAL A 237 15.91 -1.97 6.81
C VAL A 237 14.73 -2.71 7.45
N SER A 238 13.49 -2.27 7.19
CA SER A 238 12.28 -2.94 7.68
C SER A 238 12.14 -4.36 7.13
N ILE A 239 12.48 -4.56 5.85
CA ILE A 239 12.48 -5.88 5.23
C ILE A 239 13.48 -6.81 5.96
N ILE A 240 14.72 -6.35 6.17
CA ILE A 240 15.74 -7.12 6.89
C ILE A 240 15.30 -7.42 8.33
N LEU A 241 14.74 -6.44 9.04
CA LEU A 241 14.23 -6.66 10.39
C LEU A 241 13.06 -7.63 10.40
N SER A 242 12.13 -7.54 9.45
CA SER A 242 10.99 -8.44 9.36
C SER A 242 11.45 -9.89 9.10
N THR A 243 12.49 -10.11 8.30
CA THR A 243 13.04 -11.45 8.07
C THR A 243 13.76 -11.98 9.31
N LEU A 244 14.54 -11.15 10.01
CA LEU A 244 15.20 -11.55 11.27
C LEU A 244 14.19 -11.89 12.36
N ILE A 245 13.16 -11.06 12.55
CA ILE A 245 12.11 -11.32 13.54
C ILE A 245 11.31 -12.56 13.16
N SER A 246 10.98 -12.74 11.87
CA SER A 246 10.33 -13.96 11.39
C SER A 246 11.19 -15.20 11.67
N TYR A 247 12.51 -15.10 11.50
CA TYR A 247 13.42 -16.20 11.80
C TYR A 247 13.49 -16.54 13.30
N PHE A 248 13.73 -15.54 14.15
CA PHE A 248 13.94 -15.77 15.59
C PHE A 248 12.65 -16.03 16.37
N TRP A 249 11.56 -15.34 16.01
CA TRP A 249 10.31 -15.38 16.78
C TRP A 249 9.34 -16.43 16.23
N LEU A 250 9.15 -16.48 14.91
CA LEU A 250 8.18 -17.41 14.31
C LEU A 250 8.79 -18.81 14.07
N GLN A 251 10.11 -18.99 14.24
CA GLN A 251 10.83 -20.27 14.03
C GLN A 251 10.49 -20.95 12.69
N ASP A 252 10.15 -20.17 11.67
CA ASP A 252 9.74 -20.67 10.36
C ASP A 252 10.94 -21.21 9.57
N PHE A 253 11.25 -22.50 9.74
CA PHE A 253 12.11 -23.28 8.83
C PHE A 253 11.29 -24.17 7.88
N MET A 254 9.99 -23.93 7.74
CA MET A 254 9.15 -24.69 6.82
C MET A 254 8.55 -23.73 5.80
N PRO A 255 9.15 -23.57 4.60
CA PRO A 255 8.37 -23.11 3.46
C PRO A 255 7.11 -23.96 3.43
N THR A 256 5.95 -23.32 3.47
CA THR A 256 4.66 -24.00 3.48
C THR A 256 4.64 -24.88 2.23
N ARG A 257 4.91 -26.17 2.41
CA ARG A 257 4.74 -27.18 1.36
C ARG A 257 3.25 -27.29 1.14
N TYR A 258 2.74 -26.53 0.18
CA TYR A 258 1.50 -26.85 -0.50
C TYR A 258 1.74 -28.07 -1.40
#